data_AF-A0A255S6N4-F1
#
_entry.id   AF-A0A255S6N4-F1
#
_cell.length_a   1.000
_cell.length_b   1.000
_cell.length_c   1.000
_cell.angle_alpha   90.00
_cell.angle_beta   90.00
_cell.angle_gamma   90.00
#
_symmetry.space_group_name_H-M   'P 1'
#
loop_
_entity.id
_entity.type
_entity.pdbx_description
1 polymer ?
#
loop_
_entity_poly.entity_id
_entity_poly.type
_entity_poly.pdbx_seq_one_letter_code
_entity_poly.pdbx_strand_id
1 'polypeptide(L)' 'MTAQEYYEQGNACRRQADWQGAINNYLKAIEIDPESPAVEAKQMLDDILNYYHKDSYNP' A
#
# COMPACT_ATOMS: atom_id res chain seq x y z
N MET A 1 16.35 -0.20 7.52
CA MET A 1 15.13 0.58 7.24
C MET A 1 14.14 0.35 8.36
N THR A 2 13.66 1.44 8.93
CA THR A 2 12.59 1.54 9.92
C THR A 2 11.23 1.43 9.26
N ALA A 3 10.17 1.25 10.05
CA ALA A 3 8.79 1.28 9.55
C ALA A 3 8.49 2.60 8.81
N GLN A 4 9.00 3.73 9.31
CA GLN A 4 8.84 5.03 8.67
C GLN A 4 9.53 5.09 7.29
N GLU A 5 10.76 4.60 7.15
CA GLU A 5 11.46 4.58 5.85
C GLU A 5 10.73 3.71 4.83
N TYR A 6 10.23 2.53 5.24
CA TYR A 6 9.41 1.69 4.37
C TYR A 6 8.09 2.39 3.98
N TYR A 7 7.42 3.05 4.91
CA TYR A 7 6.21 3.82 4.64
C TYR A 7 6.46 4.95 3.62
N GLU A 8 7.54 5.70 3.77
CA GLU A 8 7.92 6.78 2.85
C GLU A 8 8.27 6.24 1.45
N GLN A 9 8.94 5.10 1.36
CA GLN A 9 9.20 4.42 0.08
C GLN A 9 7.91 3.91 -0.56
N GLY A 10 6.99 3.34 0.22
CA GLY A 10 5.68 2.94 -0.27
C GLY A 10 4.89 4.12 -0.85
N ASN A 11 4.95 5.28 -0.18
CA ASN A 11 4.37 6.54 -0.68
C ASN A 11 5.04 7.03 -1.97
N ALA A 12 6.36 6.83 -2.11
CA ALA A 12 7.06 7.15 -3.35
C ALA A 12 6.62 6.25 -4.51
N CYS A 13 6.55 4.94 -4.31
CA CYS A 13 6.01 3.99 -5.28
C CYS A 13 4.57 4.35 -5.67
N ARG A 14 3.72 4.66 -4.69
CA ARG A 14 2.33 5.08 -4.92
C ARG A 14 2.23 6.32 -5.82
N ARG A 15 3.09 7.32 -5.61
CA ARG A 15 3.15 8.53 -6.47
C ARG A 15 3.63 8.22 -7.88
N GLN A 16 4.40 7.16 -8.07
CA GLN A 16 4.85 6.68 -9.38
C GLN A 16 3.86 5.71 -10.03
N ALA A 17 2.68 5.50 -9.42
CA ALA A 17 1.69 4.50 -9.82
C ALA A 17 2.22 3.05 -9.80
N ASP A 18 3.32 2.79 -9.09
CA ASP A 18 3.79 1.45 -8.78
C ASP A 18 3.04 0.90 -7.56
N TRP A 19 1.83 0.41 -7.81
CA TRP A 19 0.93 -0.08 -6.77
C TRP A 19 1.50 -1.32 -6.05
N GLN A 20 2.15 -2.22 -6.78
CA GLN A 20 2.73 -3.42 -6.20
C GLN A 20 3.95 -3.08 -5.32
N GLY A 21 4.83 -2.18 -5.78
CA GLY A 21 5.94 -1.67 -4.97
C GLY A 21 5.45 -0.93 -3.73
N ALA A 22 4.37 -0.17 -3.83
CA ALA A 22 3.76 0.50 -2.69
C ALA A 22 3.27 -0.50 -1.64
N ILE A 23 2.48 -1.49 -2.05
CA ILE A 23 1.95 -2.54 -1.16
C ILE A 23 3.09 -3.30 -0.47
N ASN A 24 4.12 -3.71 -1.23
CA ASN A 24 5.25 -4.45 -0.68
C ASN A 24 6.01 -3.65 0.40
N ASN A 25 6.18 -2.34 0.18
CA ASN A 25 6.81 -1.47 1.17
C ASN A 25 5.93 -1.26 2.40
N TYR A 26 4.62 -1.04 2.22
CA TYR A 26 3.71 -0.92 3.36
C TYR A 26 3.65 -2.20 4.20
N LEU A 27 3.66 -3.39 3.56
CA LEU A 27 3.72 -4.66 4.28
C LEU A 27 4.96 -4.76 5.18
N LYS A 28 6.14 -4.41 4.67
CA LYS A 28 7.37 -4.40 5.46
C LYS A 28 7.34 -3.37 6.61
N ALA A 29 6.70 -2.23 6.40
CA ALA A 29 6.50 -1.26 7.48
C ALA A 29 5.61 -1.83 8.60
N ILE A 30 4.52 -2.50 8.25
CA ILE A 30 3.58 -3.15 9.18
C ILE A 30 4.24 -4.32 9.93
N GLU A 31 5.10 -5.09 9.26
CA GLU A 31 5.88 -6.16 9.91
C GLU A 31 6.81 -5.64 11.01
N ILE A 32 7.33 -4.42 10.84
CA ILE A 32 8.22 -3.77 11.82
C ILE A 32 7.42 -3.07 12.92
N ASP A 33 6.39 -2.32 12.52
CA ASP A 33 5.50 -1.59 13.42
C ASP A 33 4.06 -1.74 12.94
N PRO A 34 3.30 -2.65 13.60
CA PRO A 34 1.89 -2.89 13.28
C PRO A 34 0.97 -1.70 13.53
N GLU A 35 1.42 -0.67 14.27
CA GLU A 35 0.64 0.56 14.53
C GLU A 35 1.08 1.72 13.63
N SER A 36 1.99 1.46 12.68
CA SER A 36 2.47 2.49 11.76
C SER A 36 1.38 2.96 10.77
N PRO A 37 1.51 4.18 10.20
CA PRO A 37 0.58 4.70 9.19
C PRO A 37 0.49 3.86 7.90
N ALA A 38 1.38 2.88 7.72
CA ALA A 38 1.38 1.97 6.60
C ALA A 38 0.15 1.04 6.57
N VAL A 39 -0.48 0.75 7.73
CA VAL A 39 -1.71 -0.04 7.79
C VAL A 39 -2.83 0.65 7.02
N GLU A 40 -3.10 1.92 7.34
CA GLU A 40 -4.15 2.70 6.69
C GLU A 40 -3.83 2.94 5.21
N ALA A 41 -2.56 3.22 4.88
CA ALA A 41 -2.14 3.41 3.49
C ALA A 41 -2.33 2.14 2.64
N LYS A 42 -2.00 0.96 3.18
CA LYS A 42 -2.24 -0.32 2.52
C LYS A 42 -3.74 -0.56 2.32
N GLN A 43 -4.56 -0.35 3.34
CA GLN A 43 -6.01 -0.51 3.25
C GLN A 43 -6.60 0.39 2.16
N MET A 44 -6.17 1.65 2.09
CA MET A 44 -6.60 2.57 1.04
C MET A 44 -6.25 2.06 -0.37
N LEU A 45 -5.04 1.51 -0.55
CA LEU A 45 -4.66 0.91 -1.84
C LEU A 45 -5.50 -0.31 -2.18
N ASP A 46 -5.74 -1.19 -1.21
CA ASP A 46 -6.58 -2.38 -1.40
C ASP A 46 -7.99 -1.97 -1.84
N ASP A 47 -8.59 -0.95 -1.21
CA ASP A 47 -9.92 -0.44 -1.57
C ASP A 47 -9.94 0.13 -2.99
N ILE A 48 -8.93 0.92 -3.36
CA ILE A 48 -8.79 1.48 -4.71
C ILE A 48 -8.69 0.35 -5.75
N LEU A 49 -7.81 -0.64 -5.53
CA LEU A 49 -7.61 -1.75 -6.45
C LEU A 49 -8.86 -2.65 -6.52
N ASN A 50 -9.52 -2.88 -5.40
CA ASN A 50 -10.78 -3.63 -5.35
C ASN A 50 -11.89 -2.91 -6.11
N TYR A 51 -11.97 -1.58 -6.06
CA TYR A 51 -12.93 -0.81 -6.85
C TYR A 51 -12.69 -1.01 -8.35
N TYR A 52 -11.44 -0.82 -8.82
CA TYR A 52 -11.09 -1.05 -10.23
C TYR A 52 -11.31 -2.49 -10.69
N HIS A 53 -11.02 -3.48 -9.84
CA HIS A 53 -11.20 -4.89 -10.17
C HIS A 53 -12.66 -5.35 -10.09
N LYS A 54 -13.50 -4.73 -9.25
CA LYS A 54 -14.95 -5.02 -9.20
C LYS A 54 -15.64 -4.68 -10.53
N ASP A 55 -15.29 -3.56 -11.14
CA ASP A 55 -15.84 -3.18 -12.46
C ASP A 55 -15.33 -4.08 -13.59
N SER A 56 -14.24 -4.82 -13.36
CA SER A 56 -13.71 -5.81 -14.31
C SER A 56 -14.45 -7.16 -14.27
N TYR A 57 -15.31 -7.38 -13.26
CA TYR A 57 -15.99 -8.65 -12.98
C TYR A 57 -17.51 -8.52 -12.86
N ASN A 58 -18.11 -7.56 -13.59
CA ASN A 58 -19.57 -7.47 -13.71
C ASN A 58 -20.00 -7.79 -15.16
N PRO A 59 -20.22 -9.09 -15.51
CA PRO A 59 -20.87 -9.48 -16.76
C PRO A 59 -22.36 -9.08 -16.79
#